data_AF-A0A7V8YGN5-F1
#
_entry.id   AF-A0A7V8YGN5-F1
#
_cell.length_a   1.000
_cell.length_b   1.000
_cell.length_c   1.000
_cell.angle_alpha   90.00
_cell.angle_beta   90.00
_cell.angle_gamma   90.00
#
_symmetry.space_group_name_H-M   'P 1'
#
loop_
_entity.id
_entity.type
_entity.pdbx_description
1 polymer ?
#
loop_
_entity_poly.entity_id
_entity_poly.type
_entity_poly.pdbx_seq_one_letter_code
_entity_poly.pdbx_strand_id
1 'polypeptide(L)'
;LDLDANEVALVFRARGVPAEEARRRTDELLRTGASLGAAADRADGAAADGHEVVGTGLGAALSSFGFFATGAAVPVLPFLLGLRGTTALATAAALVGLALMLTGAAVGLLSGGPPVRRALRQLTIGTIAAVITYALGALVGGTLG
;
A
#
# COMPACT_ATOMS: atom_id res chain seq x y z
N LEU A 1 -14.07 20.25 -20.08
CA LEU A 1 -13.49 19.43 -21.18
C LEU A 1 -14.67 18.88 -21.96
N ASP A 2 -15.04 19.53 -23.06
CA ASP A 2 -15.95 18.95 -24.03
C ASP A 2 -15.17 17.86 -24.75
N LEU A 3 -15.39 16.61 -24.33
CA LEU A 3 -14.83 15.43 -24.99
C LEU A 3 -15.94 14.86 -25.87
N ASP A 4 -15.66 14.72 -27.15
CA ASP A 4 -16.61 14.08 -28.07
C ASP A 4 -16.84 12.62 -27.65
N ALA A 5 -18.09 12.17 -27.75
CA ALA A 5 -18.50 10.79 -27.42
C ALA A 5 -17.63 9.74 -28.14
N ASN A 6 -17.20 10.04 -29.36
CA ASN A 6 -16.35 9.16 -30.13
C ASN A 6 -14.96 8.99 -29.51
N GLU A 7 -14.38 10.05 -28.95
CA GLU A 7 -13.05 10.01 -28.32
C GLU A 7 -13.06 9.18 -27.03
N VAL A 8 -14.13 9.33 -26.24
CA VAL A 8 -14.33 8.55 -25.01
C VAL A 8 -14.47 7.05 -25.31
N ALA A 9 -15.25 6.70 -26.34
CA ALA A 9 -15.40 5.32 -26.76
C ALA A 9 -14.07 4.73 -27.25
N LEU A 10 -13.24 5.52 -27.94
CA LEU A 10 -11.90 5.11 -28.36
C LEU A 10 -10.98 4.82 -27.17
N VAL A 11 -11.05 5.62 -26.10
CA VAL A 11 -10.29 5.36 -24.87
C VAL A 11 -10.70 4.03 -24.23
N PHE A 12 -12.00 3.74 -24.15
CA PHE A 12 -12.47 2.43 -23.64
C PHE A 12 -12.01 1.27 -24.53
N ARG A 13 -12.04 1.43 -25.85
CA ARG A 13 -11.55 0.43 -26.80
C ARG A 13 -10.04 0.21 -26.70
N ALA A 14 -9.27 1.29 -26.52
CA ALA A 14 -7.82 1.22 -26.28
C ALA A 14 -7.47 0.47 -24.99
N ARG A 15 -8.39 0.46 -24.01
CA ARG A 15 -8.31 -0.34 -22.77
C ARG A 15 -8.86 -1.76 -22.92
N GLY A 16 -9.15 -2.21 -24.14
CA GLY A 16 -9.61 -3.58 -24.41
C GLY A 16 -11.11 -3.81 -24.24
N VAL A 17 -11.91 -2.77 -24.02
CA VAL A 17 -13.38 -2.90 -23.94
C VAL A 17 -13.96 -3.15 -25.34
N PRO A 18 -14.81 -4.17 -25.55
CA PRO A 18 -15.47 -4.43 -26.83
C PRO A 18 -16.23 -3.21 -27.35
N ALA A 19 -16.28 -3.02 -28.66
CA ALA A 19 -16.78 -1.78 -29.27
C ALA A 19 -18.23 -1.42 -28.86
N GLU A 20 -19.11 -2.41 -28.76
CA GLU A 20 -20.50 -2.18 -28.34
C GLU A 20 -20.62 -1.83 -26.85
N GLU A 21 -19.79 -2.44 -26.02
CA GLU A 21 -19.72 -2.16 -24.58
C GLU A 21 -19.12 -0.77 -24.30
N ALA A 22 -18.10 -0.37 -25.06
CA ALA A 22 -17.47 0.94 -24.98
C ALA A 22 -18.46 2.07 -25.34
N ARG A 23 -19.29 1.87 -26.37
CA ARG A 23 -20.35 2.81 -26.75
C ARG A 23 -21.39 2.94 -25.65
N ARG A 24 -21.92 1.82 -25.14
CA ARG A 24 -22.93 1.84 -24.07
C ARG A 24 -22.46 2.59 -22.82
N ARG A 25 -21.20 2.37 -22.40
CA ARG A 25 -20.60 3.05 -21.24
C ARG A 25 -20.39 4.54 -21.48
N THR A 26 -20.06 4.93 -22.70
CA THR A 26 -19.90 6.33 -23.08
C THR A 26 -21.25 7.06 -23.05
N ASP A 27 -22.31 6.45 -23.58
CA ASP A 27 -23.65 7.03 -23.57
C ASP A 27 -24.20 7.18 -22.15
N GLU A 28 -23.91 6.22 -21.27
CA GLU A 28 -24.27 6.29 -19.85
C GLU A 28 -23.52 7.40 -19.11
N LEU A 29 -22.23 7.56 -19.42
CA LEU A 29 -21.39 8.64 -18.90
C LEU A 29 -21.93 10.01 -19.28
N LEU A 30 -22.26 10.21 -20.56
CA LEU A 30 -22.79 11.47 -21.08
C LEU A 30 -24.17 11.77 -20.51
N ARG A 31 -25.03 10.76 -20.34
CA ARG A 31 -26.36 10.92 -19.75
C ARG A 31 -26.32 11.31 -18.27
N THR A 32 -25.34 10.78 -17.53
CA THR A 32 -25.21 11.01 -16.08
C THR A 32 -24.39 12.27 -15.78
N GLY A 33 -23.68 12.82 -16.76
CA GLY A 33 -22.73 13.93 -16.55
C GLY A 33 -21.53 13.54 -15.69
N ALA A 34 -21.30 12.24 -15.49
CA ALA A 34 -20.21 11.74 -14.67
C ALA A 34 -18.87 11.94 -15.39
N SER A 35 -17.81 12.24 -14.64
CA SER A 35 -16.47 12.33 -15.23
C SER A 35 -15.94 10.94 -15.60
N LEU A 36 -15.04 10.88 -16.59
CA LEU A 36 -14.36 9.63 -16.95
C LEU A 36 -13.64 8.99 -15.78
N GLY A 37 -13.08 9.81 -14.87
CA GLY A 37 -12.46 9.33 -13.63
C GLY A 37 -13.48 8.63 -12.73
N ALA A 38 -14.65 9.23 -12.52
CA ALA A 38 -15.70 8.65 -11.68
C ALA A 38 -16.33 7.37 -12.25
N ALA A 39 -16.34 7.19 -13.58
CA ALA A 39 -16.74 5.91 -14.18
C ALA A 39 -15.63 4.87 -14.19
N ALA A 40 -14.36 5.27 -14.30
CA ALA A 40 -13.24 4.35 -14.14
C ALA A 40 -13.21 3.79 -12.71
N ASP A 41 -13.34 4.64 -11.69
CA ASP A 41 -13.40 4.21 -10.29
C ASP A 41 -14.59 3.27 -10.01
N ARG A 42 -15.76 3.55 -10.60
CA ARG A 42 -16.93 2.66 -10.48
C ARG A 42 -16.76 1.35 -11.23
N ALA A 43 -16.09 1.35 -12.39
CA ALA A 43 -15.83 0.13 -13.14
C ALA A 43 -14.78 -0.75 -12.45
N ASP A 44 -13.76 -0.15 -11.84
CA ASP A 44 -12.78 -0.86 -11.01
C ASP A 44 -13.44 -1.40 -9.72
N GLY A 45 -14.35 -0.63 -9.11
CA GLY A 45 -15.18 -1.08 -7.99
C GLY A 45 -16.14 -2.22 -8.37
N ALA A 46 -16.81 -2.13 -9.52
CA ALA A 46 -17.74 -3.17 -9.98
C ALA A 46 -17.02 -4.42 -10.49
N ALA A 47 -15.78 -4.30 -11.01
CA ALA A 47 -14.92 -5.44 -11.31
C ALA A 47 -14.44 -6.13 -10.02
N ALA A 48 -14.36 -5.41 -8.89
CA ALA A 48 -14.17 -6.00 -7.57
C ALA A 48 -15.45 -6.71 -7.05
N ASP A 49 -16.64 -6.24 -7.44
CA ASP A 49 -17.92 -6.87 -7.07
C ASP A 49 -18.28 -8.12 -7.91
N GLY A 50 -17.65 -8.30 -9.07
CA GLY A 50 -17.89 -9.43 -9.98
C GLY A 50 -17.19 -10.74 -9.61
N HIS A 51 -16.36 -10.75 -8.57
CA HIS A 51 -15.83 -11.99 -8.01
C HIS A 51 -16.53 -12.27 -6.69
N GLU A 52 -17.32 -13.32 -6.72
CA GLU A 52 -17.91 -14.06 -5.62
C GLU A 52 -16.88 -14.36 -4.51
N VAL A 53 -16.58 -13.36 -3.67
CA VAL A 53 -15.78 -13.56 -2.46
C VAL A 53 -16.70 -13.51 -1.25
N VAL A 54 -17.26 -14.68 -0.93
CA VAL A 54 -17.83 -14.96 0.40
C VAL A 54 -16.69 -15.09 1.45
N GLY A 55 -15.66 -14.23 1.37
CA GLY A 55 -14.42 -14.34 2.16
C GLY A 55 -13.40 -13.20 2.04
N THR A 56 -13.69 -12.08 1.36
CA THR A 56 -12.71 -10.99 1.13
C THR A 56 -12.36 -10.28 2.42
N GLY A 57 -13.35 -9.97 3.27
CA GLY A 57 -13.13 -9.20 4.50
C GLY A 57 -12.27 -9.95 5.51
N LEU A 58 -12.66 -11.16 5.87
CA LEU A 58 -11.92 -11.98 6.83
C LEU A 58 -10.58 -12.46 6.27
N GLY A 59 -10.53 -12.84 4.98
CA GLY A 59 -9.29 -13.23 4.31
C GLY A 59 -8.28 -12.09 4.27
N ALA A 60 -8.69 -10.88 3.89
CA ALA A 60 -7.83 -9.71 3.90
C ALA A 60 -7.41 -9.32 5.31
N ALA A 61 -8.31 -9.39 6.30
CA ALA A 61 -8.00 -9.08 7.69
C ALA A 61 -6.98 -10.05 8.29
N LEU A 62 -7.17 -11.36 8.13
CA LEU A 62 -6.25 -12.38 8.64
C LEU A 62 -4.90 -12.33 7.94
N SER A 63 -4.89 -12.13 6.62
CA SER A 63 -3.64 -11.94 5.86
C SER A 63 -2.90 -10.70 6.33
N SER A 64 -3.59 -9.54 6.41
CA SER A 64 -2.99 -8.29 6.88
C SER A 64 -2.47 -8.41 8.32
N PHE A 65 -3.26 -9.01 9.21
CA PHE A 65 -2.84 -9.28 10.60
C PHE A 65 -1.58 -10.14 10.63
N GLY A 66 -1.53 -11.24 9.87
CA GLY A 66 -0.37 -12.12 9.78
C GLY A 66 0.89 -11.39 9.34
N PHE A 67 0.81 -10.59 8.27
CA PHE A 67 1.93 -9.78 7.79
C PHE A 67 2.35 -8.70 8.80
N PHE A 68 1.38 -8.01 9.44
CA PHE A 68 1.68 -7.02 10.47
C PHE A 68 2.33 -7.65 11.71
N ALA A 69 1.78 -8.74 12.23
CA ALA A 69 2.30 -9.44 13.39
C ALA A 69 3.72 -9.97 13.12
N THR A 70 3.96 -10.53 11.93
CA THR A 70 5.29 -10.99 11.51
C THR A 70 6.27 -9.83 11.43
N GLY A 71 5.89 -8.70 10.82
CA GLY A 71 6.73 -7.50 10.76
C GLY A 71 7.03 -6.91 12.16
N ALA A 72 6.04 -6.89 13.05
CA ALA A 72 6.17 -6.39 14.41
C ALA A 72 7.02 -7.30 15.31
N ALA A 73 7.09 -8.60 15.02
CA ALA A 73 7.93 -9.53 15.76
C ALA A 73 9.43 -9.27 15.55
N VAL A 74 9.84 -8.79 14.36
CA VAL A 74 11.26 -8.57 14.00
C VAL A 74 12.04 -7.74 15.04
N PRO A 75 11.60 -6.53 15.45
CA PRO A 75 12.30 -5.76 16.48
C PRO A 75 12.21 -6.35 17.89
N VAL A 76 11.27 -7.26 18.15
CA VAL A 76 11.07 -7.89 19.46
C VAL A 76 12.01 -9.08 19.66
N LEU A 77 12.41 -9.76 18.58
CA LEU A 77 13.25 -10.96 18.62
C LEU A 77 14.53 -10.82 19.46
N PRO A 78 15.36 -9.76 19.33
CA PRO A 78 16.57 -9.64 20.13
C PRO A 78 16.31 -9.67 21.64
N PHE A 79 15.21 -9.06 22.08
CA PHE A 79 14.82 -9.04 23.50
C PHE A 79 14.33 -10.41 23.98
N LEU A 80 13.59 -11.14 23.13
CA LEU A 80 13.17 -12.52 23.44
C LEU A 80 14.36 -13.48 23.52
N LEU A 81 15.41 -13.22 22.76
CA LEU A 81 16.68 -13.97 22.80
C LEU A 81 17.58 -13.54 23.98
N GLY A 82 17.11 -12.65 24.85
CA GLY A 82 17.81 -12.24 26.06
C GLY A 82 18.84 -11.13 25.88
N LEU A 83 18.93 -10.50 24.69
CA LEU A 83 19.73 -9.29 24.54
C LEU A 83 19.10 -8.16 25.37
N ARG A 84 19.93 -7.26 25.89
CA ARG A 84 19.49 -6.14 26.75
C ARG A 84 20.17 -4.84 26.36
N GLY A 85 19.59 -3.72 26.79
CA GLY A 85 20.18 -2.40 26.65
C GLY A 85 20.47 -2.02 25.19
N THR A 86 21.60 -1.34 24.98
CA THR A 86 21.98 -0.78 23.68
C THR A 86 22.26 -1.84 22.63
N THR A 87 22.76 -3.02 23.00
CA THR A 87 23.03 -4.11 22.05
C THR A 87 21.73 -4.70 21.50
N ALA A 88 20.69 -4.88 22.33
CA ALA A 88 19.37 -5.28 21.86
C ALA A 88 18.78 -4.25 20.90
N LEU A 89 18.88 -2.97 21.25
CA LEU A 89 18.36 -1.86 20.44
C LEU A 89 19.07 -1.77 19.08
N ALA A 90 20.39 -1.85 19.05
CA ALA A 90 21.17 -1.81 17.81
C ALA A 90 20.86 -3.02 16.92
N THR A 91 20.73 -4.20 17.51
CA THR A 91 20.37 -5.43 16.78
C THR A 91 18.96 -5.31 16.20
N ALA A 92 17.98 -4.85 16.99
CA ALA A 92 16.62 -4.62 16.53
C ALA A 92 16.56 -3.59 15.39
N ALA A 93 17.29 -2.47 15.52
CA ALA A 93 17.37 -1.44 14.49
C ALA A 93 17.99 -1.97 13.18
N ALA A 94 19.04 -2.79 13.27
CA ALA A 94 19.65 -3.41 12.09
C ALA A 94 18.69 -4.38 11.39
N LEU A 95 18.00 -5.24 12.15
CA LEU A 95 17.02 -6.18 11.60
C LEU A 95 15.84 -5.47 10.93
N VAL A 96 15.28 -4.44 11.58
CA VAL A 96 14.21 -3.62 11.00
C VAL A 96 14.70 -2.86 9.78
N GLY A 97 15.90 -2.27 9.83
CA GLY A 97 16.50 -1.58 8.69
C GLY A 97 16.66 -2.49 7.48
N LEU A 98 17.12 -3.73 7.69
CA LEU A 98 17.21 -4.73 6.63
C LEU A 98 15.82 -5.11 6.10
N ALA A 99 14.84 -5.35 6.97
CA ALA A 99 13.48 -5.66 6.56
C ALA A 99 12.84 -4.54 5.72
N LEU A 100 13.05 -3.27 6.09
CA LEU A 100 12.57 -2.11 5.35
C LEU A 100 13.25 -1.98 3.98
N MET A 101 14.56 -2.24 3.91
CA MET A 101 15.27 -2.24 2.62
C MET A 101 14.79 -3.34 1.70
N LEU A 102 14.61 -4.57 2.21
CA LEU A 102 14.13 -5.71 1.43
C LEU A 102 12.71 -5.49 0.91
N THR A 103 11.80 -5.06 1.78
CA THR A 103 10.41 -4.78 1.39
C THR A 103 10.33 -3.59 0.43
N GLY A 104 11.10 -2.52 0.66
CA GLY A 104 11.14 -1.37 -0.24
C GLY A 104 11.73 -1.71 -1.62
N ALA A 105 12.76 -2.56 -1.67
CA ALA A 105 13.31 -3.06 -2.92
C ALA A 105 12.29 -3.94 -3.66
N ALA A 106 11.62 -4.86 -2.96
CA ALA A 106 10.58 -5.73 -3.52
C ALA A 106 9.43 -4.91 -4.11
N VAL A 107 8.89 -3.94 -3.35
CA VAL A 107 7.86 -3.01 -3.84
C VAL A 107 8.37 -2.20 -5.03
N GLY A 108 9.63 -1.75 -5.01
CA GLY A 108 10.25 -1.07 -6.13
C GLY A 108 10.24 -1.90 -7.40
N LEU A 109 10.69 -3.15 -7.32
CA LEU A 109 10.74 -4.09 -8.43
C LEU A 109 9.34 -4.41 -8.98
N LEU A 110 8.40 -4.74 -8.09
CA LEU A 110 7.02 -5.09 -8.46
C LEU A 110 6.25 -3.89 -9.04
N SER A 111 6.62 -2.66 -8.65
CA SER A 111 6.00 -1.43 -9.16
C SER A 111 6.71 -0.85 -10.39
N GLY A 112 7.69 -1.55 -10.97
CA GLY A 112 8.46 -1.06 -12.13
C GLY A 112 9.36 0.16 -11.85
N GLY A 113 9.64 0.45 -10.58
CA GLY A 113 10.49 1.56 -10.16
C GLY A 113 11.91 1.12 -9.79
N PRO A 114 12.86 2.06 -9.62
CA PRO A 114 14.22 1.74 -9.20
C PRO A 114 14.24 1.19 -7.76
N PRO A 115 14.67 -0.08 -7.55
CA PRO A 115 14.52 -0.78 -6.26
C PRO A 115 15.32 -0.14 -5.14
N VAL A 116 16.56 0.28 -5.40
CA VAL A 116 17.42 0.92 -4.41
C VAL A 116 16.83 2.24 -3.90
N ARG A 117 16.27 3.06 -4.80
CA ARG A 117 15.64 4.33 -4.38
C ARG A 117 14.41 4.10 -3.50
N ARG A 118 13.65 3.04 -3.78
CA ARG A 118 12.45 2.66 -3.00
C ARG A 118 12.83 2.09 -1.64
N ALA A 119 13.87 1.26 -1.58
CA ALA A 119 14.47 0.77 -0.34
C ALA A 119 14.98 1.91 0.55
N LEU A 120 15.78 2.84 0.00
CA LEU A 120 16.28 3.99 0.75
C LEU A 120 15.15 4.87 1.27
N ARG A 121 14.14 5.16 0.44
CA ARG A 121 12.98 5.95 0.87
C ARG A 121 12.26 5.28 2.05
N GLN A 122 12.05 3.97 1.96
CA GLN A 122 11.38 3.23 3.01
C GLN A 122 12.20 3.16 4.30
N LEU A 123 13.52 2.97 4.19
CA LEU A 123 14.44 3.06 5.33
C LEU A 123 14.35 4.44 5.99
N THR A 124 14.43 5.53 5.22
CA THR A 124 14.34 6.90 5.76
C THR A 124 13.03 7.15 6.50
N ILE A 125 11.89 6.77 5.92
CA ILE A 125 10.58 6.92 6.57
C ILE A 125 10.53 6.12 7.87
N GLY A 126 10.98 4.87 7.85
CA GLY A 126 11.00 4.02 9.03
C GLY A 126 11.92 4.55 10.14
N THR A 127 13.11 5.04 9.78
CA THR A 127 14.03 5.66 10.73
C THR A 127 13.43 6.92 11.36
N ILE A 128 12.81 7.79 10.58
CA ILE A 128 12.13 9.00 11.10
C ILE A 128 11.01 8.60 12.06
N ALA A 129 10.16 7.65 11.69
CA ALA A 129 9.09 7.15 12.55
C ALA A 129 9.63 6.56 13.87
N ALA A 130 10.71 5.78 13.81
CA ALA A 130 11.35 5.20 14.99
C ALA A 130 11.93 6.28 15.92
N VAL A 131 12.61 7.29 15.36
CA VAL A 131 13.17 8.42 16.12
C VAL A 131 12.05 9.21 16.81
N ILE A 132 10.96 9.52 16.10
CA ILE A 132 9.80 10.21 16.68
C ILE A 132 9.19 9.38 17.81
N THR A 133 8.99 8.09 17.58
CA THR A 133 8.42 7.17 18.59
C THR A 133 9.29 7.11 19.84
N TYR A 134 10.61 7.01 19.66
CA TYR A 134 11.56 7.04 20.78
C TYR A 134 11.54 8.37 21.52
N ALA A 135 11.53 9.50 20.80
CA ALA A 135 11.49 10.83 21.41
C ALA A 135 10.21 11.04 22.24
N LEU A 136 9.05 10.65 21.70
CA LEU A 136 7.79 10.69 22.43
C LEU A 136 7.81 9.80 23.68
N GLY A 137 8.33 8.58 23.55
CA GLY A 137 8.49 7.67 24.69
C GLY A 137 9.45 8.22 25.75
N ALA A 138 10.54 8.87 25.35
CA ALA A 138 11.50 9.50 26.27
C ALA A 138 10.90 10.72 26.97
N LEU A 139 10.14 11.55 26.25
CA LEU A 139 9.44 12.71 26.83
C LEU A 139 8.42 12.27 27.88
N VAL A 140 7.57 11.29 27.57
CA VAL A 140 6.55 10.79 28.49
C VAL A 140 7.19 10.02 29.65
N GLY A 141 8.15 9.14 29.37
CA GLY A 141 8.85 8.35 30.39
C GLY A 141 9.64 9.22 31.36
N GLY A 142 10.22 10.32 30.91
CA GLY A 142 10.86 11.32 31.77
C GLY A 142 9.90 12.16 32.62
N THR A 143 8.59 12.12 32.34
CA THR A 143 7.56 12.82 33.14
C THR A 143 6.83 11.93 34.14
N LEU A 144 6.90 10.60 33.98
CA LEU A 144 6.26 9.62 34.86
C LEU A 144 7.25 8.91 35.80
N GLY A 145 8.53 9.28 35.75
CA GLY A 145 9.63 8.74 36.55
C GLY A 145 10.11 9.70 37.63
#